data_AF-A0A559RMN6-F1
#
_entry.id   AF-A0A559RMN6-F1
#
_cell.length_a   1.000
_cell.length_b   1.000
_cell.length_c   1.000
_cell.angle_alpha   90.00
_cell.angle_beta   90.00
_cell.angle_gamma   90.00
#
_symmetry.space_group_name_H-M   'P 1'
#
loop_
_entity.id
_entity.type
_entity.pdbx_description
1 polymer ?
#
loop_
_entity_poly.entity_id
_entity_poly.type
_entity_poly.pdbx_seq_one_letter_code
_entity_poly.pdbx_strand_id
1 'polypeptide(L)'
;MEEILKRLEIIEKHVLDQNLILKNVLNFNEACKYLELSQSHLYKLTSAGSIPHYKPNGKKLYFNREELDQWLLRNRNATNDEIEQQAADYLIRKGRVKL
;
A
#
# COMPACT_ATOMS: atom_id res chain seq x y z
N MET A 1 -4.43 -38.35 16.38
CA MET A 1 -5.29 -37.27 16.92
C MET A 1 -4.52 -35.95 16.95
N GLU A 2 -3.28 -35.95 17.43
CA GLU A 2 -2.36 -34.79 17.45
C GLU A 2 -2.08 -34.20 16.04
N GLU A 3 -1.85 -35.04 15.04
CA GLU A 3 -1.63 -34.59 13.65
C GLU A 3 -2.86 -33.89 13.04
N ILE A 4 -4.07 -34.29 13.45
CA ILE A 4 -5.32 -33.67 12.98
C ILE A 4 -5.47 -32.28 13.61
N LEU A 5 -5.16 -32.14 14.90
CA LEU A 5 -5.20 -30.85 15.59
C LEU A 5 -4.19 -29.86 14.99
N LYS A 6 -2.97 -30.32 14.72
CA LYS A 6 -1.94 -29.50 14.06
C LYS A 6 -2.38 -29.02 12.68
N ARG A 7 -3.02 -29.89 11.89
CA ARG A 7 -3.57 -29.51 10.58
C ARG A 7 -4.73 -28.52 10.69
N LEU A 8 -5.58 -28.64 11.71
CA LEU A 8 -6.67 -27.69 11.96
C LEU A 8 -6.13 -26.30 12.32
N GLU A 9 -5.10 -26.22 13.16
CA GLU A 9 -4.47 -24.96 13.55
C GLU A 9 -3.83 -24.23 12.35
N ILE A 10 -3.20 -24.98 11.44
CA ILE A 10 -2.67 -24.44 10.18
C ILE A 10 -3.80 -23.89 9.29
N ILE A 11 -4.90 -24.63 9.14
CA ILE A 11 -6.05 -24.21 8.32
C ILE A 11 -6.71 -22.96 8.91
N GLU A 12 -6.93 -22.92 10.21
CA GLU A 12 -7.50 -21.77 10.91
C GLU A 12 -6.67 -20.51 10.67
N LYS A 13 -5.35 -20.62 10.80
CA LYS A 13 -4.43 -19.51 10.50
C LYS A 13 -4.58 -19.01 9.06
N HIS A 14 -4.60 -19.92 8.08
CA HIS A 14 -4.74 -19.54 6.67
C HIS A 14 -6.09 -18.89 6.35
N VAL A 15 -7.18 -19.36 6.97
CA VAL A 15 -8.53 -18.77 6.77
C VAL A 15 -8.60 -17.36 7.39
N LEU A 16 -8.00 -17.16 8.56
CA LEU A 16 -7.92 -15.83 9.18
C LEU A 16 -7.08 -14.85 8.36
N ASP A 17 -5.97 -15.32 7.78
CA ASP A 17 -5.14 -14.53 6.86
C ASP A 17 -5.91 -14.17 5.58
N GLN A 18 -6.74 -15.06 5.03
CA GLN A 18 -7.60 -14.77 3.87
C GLN A 18 -8.67 -13.72 4.16
N ASN A 19 -9.28 -13.74 5.34
CA ASN A 19 -10.24 -12.71 5.74
C ASN A 19 -9.61 -11.31 5.83
N LEU A 20 -8.32 -11.23 6.16
CA LEU A 20 -7.55 -9.99 6.07
C LEU A 20 -7.36 -9.56 4.62
N ILE A 21 -7.10 -10.48 3.68
CA ILE A 21 -6.89 -10.19 2.25
C ILE A 21 -8.17 -9.68 1.57
N LEU A 22 -9.34 -10.22 1.92
CA LEU A 22 -10.61 -9.87 1.29
C LEU A 22 -11.28 -8.60 1.83
N LYS A 23 -10.79 -8.05 2.95
CA LYS A 23 -11.35 -6.81 3.50
C LYS A 23 -10.92 -5.59 2.68
N ASN A 24 -11.92 -4.86 2.19
CA ASN A 24 -11.75 -3.56 1.54
C ASN A 24 -11.49 -2.43 2.55
N VAL A 25 -11.99 -2.58 3.78
CA VAL A 25 -11.80 -1.60 4.85
C VAL A 25 -10.98 -2.22 5.97
N LEU A 26 -9.84 -1.59 6.25
CA LEU A 26 -8.90 -1.99 7.28
C LEU A 26 -9.04 -1.08 8.50
N ASN A 27 -9.00 -1.67 9.70
CA ASN A 27 -8.78 -0.91 10.92
C ASN A 27 -7.28 -0.58 11.10
N PHE A 28 -6.95 0.24 12.09
CA PHE A 28 -5.57 0.68 12.35
C PHE A 28 -4.54 -0.46 12.44
N ASN A 29 -4.84 -1.54 13.15
CA ASN A 29 -3.90 -2.66 13.30
C ASN A 29 -3.78 -3.47 12.00
N GLU A 30 -4.88 -3.64 11.28
CA GLU A 30 -4.88 -4.29 9.97
C GLU A 30 -4.06 -3.47 8.96
N ALA A 31 -4.21 -2.15 8.95
CA ALA A 31 -3.42 -1.25 8.10
C ALA A 31 -1.93 -1.24 8.47
N CYS A 32 -1.56 -1.31 9.75
CA CYS A 32 -0.16 -1.48 10.16
C CYS A 32 0.46 -2.74 9.56
N LYS A 33 -0.27 -3.86 9.62
CA LYS A 33 0.18 -5.13 9.04
C LYS A 33 0.24 -5.06 7.51
N TYR A 34 -0.77 -4.46 6.88
CA TYR A 34 -0.87 -4.34 5.43
C TYR A 34 0.28 -3.51 4.83
N LEU A 35 0.60 -2.39 5.47
CA LEU A 35 1.64 -1.46 5.02
C LEU A 35 3.03 -1.83 5.55
N GLU A 36 3.14 -2.88 6.36
CA GLU A 36 4.37 -3.27 7.06
C GLU A 36 4.99 -2.13 7.89
N LEU A 37 4.15 -1.30 8.50
CA LEU A 37 4.57 -0.16 9.30
C LEU A 37 4.37 -0.40 10.80
N SER A 38 5.26 0.18 11.61
CA SER A 38 5.03 0.26 13.06
C SER A 38 3.83 1.15 13.36
N GLN A 39 3.14 0.86 14.48
CA GLN A 39 1.99 1.66 14.92
C GLN A 39 2.34 3.14 15.07
N SER A 40 3.50 3.46 15.64
CA SER A 40 3.96 4.85 15.79
C SER A 40 4.16 5.55 14.45
N HIS A 41 4.68 4.83 13.44
CA HIS A 41 4.87 5.39 12.11
C HIS A 41 3.52 5.66 11.42
N LEU A 42 2.58 4.71 11.48
CA LEU A 42 1.24 4.92 10.92
C LEU A 42 0.51 6.05 11.64
N TYR A 43 0.64 6.16 12.96
CA TYR A 43 0.09 7.29 13.72
C TYR A 43 0.64 8.62 13.22
N LYS A 44 1.97 8.74 13.06
CA LYS A 44 2.60 9.95 12.55
C LYS A 44 2.09 10.33 11.15
N LEU A 45 1.92 9.35 10.27
CA LEU A 45 1.38 9.57 8.92
C LEU A 45 -0.07 10.06 8.97
N THR A 46 -0.92 9.46 9.79
CA THR A 46 -2.33 9.86 9.94
C THR A 46 -2.47 11.24 10.57
N SER A 47 -1.70 11.54 11.62
CA SER A 47 -1.73 12.85 12.28
C SER A 47 -1.20 13.98 11.39
N ALA A 48 -0.24 13.67 10.50
CA ALA A 48 0.28 14.62 9.52
C ALA A 48 -0.61 14.77 8.27
N GLY A 49 -1.68 13.96 8.13
CA GLY A 49 -2.51 13.95 6.93
C GLY A 49 -1.80 13.39 5.68
N SER A 50 -0.69 12.68 5.86
CA SER A 50 0.18 12.21 4.76
C SER A 50 -0.28 10.89 4.12
N ILE A 51 -1.27 10.23 4.72
CA ILE A 51 -1.86 8.95 4.28
C ILE A 51 -3.40 9.05 4.25
N PRO A 52 -4.07 8.51 3.22
CA PRO A 52 -5.53 8.48 3.16
C PRO A 52 -6.09 7.66 4.32
N HIS A 53 -7.03 8.25 5.06
CA HIS A 53 -7.66 7.61 6.20
C HIS A 53 -9.04 8.23 6.49
N TYR A 54 -9.87 7.45 7.18
CA TYR A 54 -11.24 7.79 7.53
C TYR A 54 -11.43 7.75 9.05
N LYS A 55 -12.20 8.71 9.58
CA LYS A 55 -12.47 8.84 11.02
C LYS A 55 -13.95 9.14 11.31
N PRO A 56 -14.91 8.28 10.90
CA PRO A 56 -16.34 8.58 10.91
C PRO A 56 -16.89 8.97 12.29
N ASN A 57 -16.37 8.35 13.36
CA ASN A 57 -16.81 8.59 14.74
C ASN A 57 -15.76 9.30 15.60
N GLY A 58 -14.74 9.92 14.99
CA GLY A 58 -13.73 10.71 15.71
C GLY A 58 -12.76 9.94 16.63
N LYS A 59 -12.97 8.65 16.90
CA LYS A 59 -12.11 7.83 17.79
C LYS A 59 -11.27 6.79 17.05
N LYS A 60 -11.86 6.05 16.11
CA LYS A 60 -11.18 4.98 15.36
C LYS A 60 -10.79 5.44 13.97
N LEU A 61 -9.63 4.96 13.51
CA LEU A 61 -9.13 5.14 12.15
C LEU A 61 -9.47 3.92 11.31
N TYR A 62 -9.93 4.18 10.09
CA TYR A 62 -10.19 3.18 9.06
C TYR A 62 -9.50 3.58 7.77
N PHE A 63 -9.20 2.60 6.94
CA PHE A 63 -8.46 2.77 5.71
C PHE A 63 -9.14 1.98 4.60
N ASN A 64 -9.28 2.59 3.43
CA ASN A 64 -9.67 1.87 2.23
C ASN A 64 -8.41 1.25 1.60
N ARG A 65 -8.44 -0.06 1.35
CA ARG A 65 -7.32 -0.80 0.75
C ARG A 65 -6.90 -0.22 -0.60
N GLU A 66 -7.85 0.05 -1.49
CA GLU A 66 -7.55 0.54 -2.84
C GLU A 66 -6.86 1.90 -2.79
N GLU A 67 -7.28 2.77 -1.88
CA GLU A 67 -6.63 4.07 -1.66
C GLU A 67 -5.22 3.92 -1.09
N LEU A 68 -4.99 2.94 -0.22
CA LEU A 68 -3.65 2.61 0.26
C LEU A 68 -2.76 2.11 -0.88
N ASP A 69 -3.29 1.30 -1.80
CA ASP A 69 -2.54 0.80 -2.95
C ASP A 69 -2.14 1.94 -3.89
N GLN A 70 -3.07 2.82 -4.21
CA GLN A 70 -2.77 4.01 -5.00
C GLN A 70 -1.77 4.92 -4.28
N TRP A 71 -1.88 5.05 -2.96
CA TRP A 71 -0.94 5.83 -2.16
C TRP A 71 0.47 5.23 -2.16
N LEU A 72 0.60 3.91 -2.10
CA LEU A 72 1.90 3.22 -2.18
C LEU A 72 2.56 3.43 -3.55
N LEU A 73 1.76 3.44 -4.63
CA LEU A 73 2.24 3.56 -6.01
C LEU A 73 2.41 5.02 -6.49
N ARG A 74 2.02 6.01 -5.69
CA ARG A 74 1.95 7.43 -6.12
C ARG A 74 3.27 8.04 -6.55
N ASN A 75 4.39 7.60 -5.97
CA ASN A 75 5.73 8.15 -6.22
C ASN A 75 6.58 7.14 -6.98
N ARG A 76 6.10 6.72 -8.16
CA ARG A 76 6.87 5.84 -9.04
C ARG A 76 8.17 6.53 -9.47
N ASN A 77 9.29 5.86 -9.27
CA ASN A 77 10.56 6.27 -9.85
C ASN A 77 10.64 5.79 -11.30
N ALA A 78 10.96 6.71 -12.21
CA ALA A 78 11.23 6.36 -13.60
C ALA A 78 12.51 5.52 -13.70
N THR A 79 12.52 4.59 -14.64
CA THR A 79 13.70 3.81 -15.02
C THR A 79 14.68 4.68 -15.82
N ASN A 80 15.94 4.26 -15.89
CA ASN A 80 16.94 4.97 -16.68
C ASN A 80 16.51 5.09 -18.15
N ASP A 81 15.99 4.00 -18.74
CA ASP A 81 15.48 3.99 -20.11
C ASP A 81 14.34 5.00 -20.32
N GLU A 82 13.40 5.08 -19.37
CA GLU A 82 12.32 6.08 -19.42
C GLU A 82 12.86 7.51 -19.32
N ILE A 83 13.88 7.74 -18.50
CA ILE A 83 14.53 9.05 -18.36
C ILE A 83 15.28 9.41 -19.64
N GLU A 84 16.02 8.47 -20.24
CA GLU A 84 16.73 8.65 -21.51
C GLU A 84 15.77 8.95 -22.65
N GLN A 85 14.65 8.21 -22.73
CA GLN A 85 13.60 8.48 -23.71
C GLN A 85 12.99 9.86 -23.52
N GLN A 86 12.67 10.26 -22.30
CA GLN A 86 12.16 11.60 -22.00
C GLN A 86 13.15 12.70 -22.41
N ALA A 87 14.46 12.49 -22.20
CA ALA A 87 15.49 13.41 -22.63
C ALA A 87 15.59 13.48 -24.17
N ALA A 88 15.54 12.35 -24.86
CA ALA A 88 15.52 12.28 -26.32
C ALA A 88 14.30 13.01 -26.90
N ASP A 89 13.10 12.74 -26.37
CA ASP A 89 11.85 13.38 -26.77
C ASP A 89 11.90 14.90 -26.56
N TYR A 90 12.49 15.35 -25.45
CA TYR A 90 12.68 16.76 -25.17
C TYR A 90 13.61 17.44 -26.20
N LEU A 91 14.73 16.80 -26.56
CA LEU A 91 15.68 17.33 -27.56
C LEU A 91 15.07 17.42 -28.96
N ILE A 92 14.28 16.41 -29.36
CA ILE A 92 13.52 16.40 -30.61
C ILE A 92 12.50 17.55 -30.60
N ARG A 93 11.72 17.69 -29.53
CA ARG A 93 10.70 18.75 -29.40
C ARG A 93 11.28 20.17 -29.43
N LYS A 94 12.50 20.38 -28.91
CA LYS A 94 13.20 21.67 -28.97
C LYS A 94 13.93 21.94 -30.29
N GLY A 95 13.80 21.07 -31.30
CA GLY A 95 14.38 21.27 -32.63
C GLY A 95 15.91 21.26 -32.66
N ARG A 96 16.55 20.67 -31.64
CA ARG A 96 18.02 20.62 -31.50
C ARG A 96 18.65 19.42 -32.22
N VAL A 97 17.82 18.53 -32.77
CA VAL A 97 18.25 17.42 -33.62
C VAL A 97 17.27 17.35 -34.79
N LYS A 98 17.75 17.60 -36.01
CA LYS A 98 17.12 17.13 -37.24
C LYS A 98 17.74 15.79 -37.58
N LEU A 99 16.91 14.81 -37.93
CA LEU A 99 17.33 13.56 -38.56
C LEU A 99 18.17 13.86 -39.82
#